data_AF-A0A1L3LUT2-F1
#
_entry.id   AF-A0A1L3LUT2-F1
#
_cell.length_a   1.000
_cell.length_b   1.000
_cell.length_c   1.000
_cell.angle_alpha   90.00
_cell.angle_beta   90.00
_cell.angle_gamma   90.00
#
_symmetry.space_group_name_H-M   'P 1'
#
loop_
_entity.id
_entity.type
_entity.pdbx_description
1 polymer ?
#
loop_
_entity_poly.entity_id
_entity_poly.type
_entity_poly.pdbx_seq_one_letter_code
_entity_poly.pdbx_strand_id
1 'polypeptide(L)'
;MPQTVYKISEARRNFAEVLERANHGEEIIIMRGNEIYARIGPADSGKRPFGLLRQRGLPDDLFDAVDAEQAAIEAGDWNDAVGIWQGGAGDRETSK
;
A
#
# COMPACT_ATOMS: atom_id res chain seq x y z
N MET A 1 5.71 18.44 -14.80
CA MET A 1 6.60 17.65 -13.94
C MET A 1 7.59 16.92 -14.84
N PRO A 2 8.88 16.87 -14.49
CA PRO A 2 9.86 16.11 -15.27
C PRO A 2 9.52 14.61 -15.22
N GLN A 3 9.51 13.98 -16.38
CA GLN A 3 9.26 12.55 -16.54
C GLN A 3 10.51 11.89 -17.12
N THR A 4 11.02 10.86 -16.44
CA THR A 4 12.16 10.08 -16.93
C THR A 4 11.75 8.64 -17.18
N VAL A 5 12.19 8.08 -18.31
CA VAL A 5 11.84 6.74 -18.74
C VAL A 5 13.03 5.81 -18.54
N TYR A 6 12.84 4.74 -17.78
CA TYR A 6 13.84 3.70 -17.55
C TYR A 6 13.40 2.37 -18.16
N LYS A 7 14.34 1.60 -18.71
CA LYS A 7 14.11 0.16 -18.94
C LYS A 7 14.15 -0.58 -17.61
N ILE A 8 13.38 -1.66 -17.49
CA ILE A 8 13.33 -2.48 -16.26
C ILE A 8 14.71 -2.90 -15.73
N SER A 9 15.66 -3.22 -16.61
CA SER A 9 17.02 -3.62 -16.24
C SER A 9 17.82 -2.48 -15.61
N GLU A 10 17.59 -1.25 -16.09
CA GLU A 10 18.30 -0.05 -15.66
C GLU A 10 17.73 0.47 -14.34
N ALA A 11 16.39 0.49 -14.22
CA ALA A 11 15.71 0.79 -12.97
C ALA A 11 16.10 -0.17 -11.84
N ARG A 12 16.28 -1.47 -12.14
CA ARG A 12 16.72 -2.44 -11.14
C ARG A 12 18.16 -2.20 -10.68
N ARG A 13 19.05 -1.81 -11.59
CA ARG A 13 20.46 -1.56 -11.28
C ARG A 13 20.65 -0.31 -10.42
N ASN A 14 19.88 0.73 -10.69
CA ASN A 14 19.97 2.03 -10.01
C ASN A 14 18.76 2.29 -9.10
N PHE A 15 18.23 1.24 -8.46
CA PHE A 15 16.93 1.31 -7.78
C PHE A 15 16.86 2.36 -6.67
N ALA A 16 17.93 2.50 -5.87
CA ALA A 16 18.00 3.50 -4.81
C ALA A 16 17.93 4.94 -5.36
N GLU A 17 18.66 5.23 -6.44
CA GLU A 17 18.64 6.54 -7.10
C GLU A 17 17.26 6.85 -7.71
N VAL A 18 16.64 5.85 -8.33
CA VAL A 18 15.27 5.95 -8.86
C VAL A 18 14.28 6.33 -7.75
N LEU A 19 14.39 5.69 -6.57
CA LEU A 19 13.53 6.02 -5.43
C LEU A 19 13.79 7.44 -4.87
N GLU A 20 15.04 7.82 -4.68
CA GLU A 20 15.43 9.17 -4.24
C GLU A 20 14.85 10.25 -5.17
N ARG A 21 15.03 10.08 -6.47
CA ARG A 21 14.53 11.02 -7.49
C ARG A 21 13.01 11.09 -7.50
N ALA A 22 12.34 9.94 -7.38
CA ALA A 22 10.89 9.91 -7.25
C ALA A 22 10.39 10.63 -5.98
N ASN A 23 11.08 10.44 -4.86
CA ASN A 23 10.77 11.12 -3.60
C ASN A 23 10.97 12.66 -3.70
N HIS A 24 11.92 13.12 -4.51
CA HIS A 24 12.15 14.53 -4.80
C HIS A 24 11.11 15.17 -5.74
N GLY A 25 10.12 14.40 -6.20
CA GLY A 25 9.01 14.92 -7.00
C GLY A 25 9.13 14.64 -8.49
N GLU A 26 10.09 13.81 -8.91
CA GLU A 26 10.20 13.34 -10.29
C GLU A 26 9.26 12.15 -10.54
N GLU A 27 8.65 12.08 -11.72
CA GLU A 27 7.89 10.90 -12.12
C GLU A 27 8.76 9.99 -13.01
N ILE A 28 8.99 8.76 -12.55
CA ILE A 28 9.81 7.76 -13.23
C ILE A 28 8.91 6.68 -13.82
N ILE A 29 8.98 6.51 -15.14
CA ILE A 29 8.23 5.50 -15.88
C ILE A 29 9.16 4.33 -16.18
N ILE A 30 8.82 3.15 -15.65
CA ILE A 30 9.54 1.91 -15.95
C ILE A 30 8.87 1.24 -17.15
N MET A 31 9.63 1.02 -18.21
CA MET A 31 9.21 0.35 -19.43
C MET A 31 9.62 -1.13 -19.43
N ARG A 32 8.73 -1.97 -19.93
CA ARG A 32 9.03 -3.35 -20.38
C ARG A 32 8.78 -3.41 -21.88
N GLY A 33 9.85 -3.41 -22.67
CA GLY A 33 9.74 -3.30 -24.12
C GLY A 33 9.12 -1.96 -24.51
N ASN A 34 7.94 -2.00 -25.15
CA ASN A 34 7.19 -0.83 -25.59
C ASN A 34 6.03 -0.44 -24.65
N GLU A 35 5.85 -1.16 -23.54
CA GLU A 35 4.75 -0.94 -22.61
C GLU A 35 5.23 -0.37 -21.29
N ILE A 36 4.38 0.45 -20.67
CA ILE A 36 4.60 0.96 -19.31
C ILE A 36 4.36 -0.18 -18.33
N TYR A 37 5.41 -0.58 -17.62
CA TYR A 37 5.37 -1.62 -16.60
C TYR A 37 4.99 -1.05 -15.23
N ALA A 38 5.57 0.09 -14.85
CA ALA A 38 5.28 0.76 -13.59
C ALA A 38 5.54 2.26 -13.67
N ARG A 39 4.95 3.02 -12.75
CA ARG A 39 5.22 4.46 -12.55
C ARG A 39 5.60 4.65 -11.09
N ILE A 40 6.75 5.27 -10.85
CA ILE A 40 7.29 5.60 -9.53
C ILE A 40 7.43 7.10 -9.50
N GLY A 41 6.58 7.78 -8.76
CA GLY A 41 6.68 9.22 -8.57
C GLY A 41 6.35 9.59 -7.15
N PRO A 42 6.40 10.88 -6.79
CA PRO A 42 5.81 11.33 -5.54
C PRO A 42 4.37 10.81 -5.50
N ALA A 43 3.95 10.26 -4.36
CA ALA A 43 2.55 9.93 -4.17
C ALA A 43 1.74 11.19 -4.50
N ASP A 44 0.77 11.11 -5.41
CA ASP A 44 -0.15 12.22 -5.66
C ASP A 44 -0.59 12.72 -4.29
N SER A 45 -0.27 13.98 -3.98
CA SER A 45 -0.59 14.60 -2.69
C SER A 45 -2.11 14.70 -2.46
N GLY A 46 -2.90 14.34 -3.47
CA GLY A 46 -4.32 14.10 -3.34
C GLY A 46 -4.59 12.82 -2.56
N LYS A 47 -5.34 12.94 -1.46
CA LYS A 47 -6.06 11.81 -0.86
C LYS A 47 -6.63 10.96 -1.99
N ARG A 48 -6.34 9.64 -1.97
CA ARG A 48 -6.90 8.70 -2.96
C ARG A 48 -8.39 9.02 -3.11
N PRO A 49 -8.91 9.17 -4.34
CA PRO A 49 -10.33 9.42 -4.51
C PRO A 49 -11.08 8.33 -3.75
N PHE A 50 -11.96 8.75 -2.85
CA PHE A 50 -12.81 7.81 -2.12
C PHE A 50 -13.43 6.86 -3.14
N GLY A 51 -13.37 5.55 -2.85
CA GLY A 51 -13.89 4.51 -3.73
C GLY A 51 -15.41 4.61 -3.92
N LEU A 52 -16.04 3.51 -4.31
CA LEU A 52 -17.49 3.44 -4.58
C LEU A 52 -18.39 3.96 -3.43
N LEU A 53 -17.83 4.09 -2.22
CA LEU A 53 -18.52 4.61 -1.03
C LEU A 53 -18.49 6.14 -0.89
N ARG A 54 -17.84 6.90 -1.80
CA ARG A 54 -17.74 8.38 -1.70
C ARG A 54 -19.09 9.09 -1.51
N GLN A 55 -20.17 8.54 -2.07
CA GLN A 55 -21.51 9.13 -2.01
C GLN A 55 -22.39 8.54 -0.90
N ARG A 56 -21.92 7.52 -0.18
CA ARG A 56 -22.60 6.98 0.99
C ARG A 56 -22.05 7.68 2.21
N GLY A 57 -22.88 8.50 2.86
CA GLY A 57 -22.60 8.96 4.21
C GLY A 57 -22.56 7.72 5.10
N LEU A 58 -21.38 7.41 5.62
CA LEU A 58 -21.28 6.48 6.75
C LEU A 58 -21.78 7.25 7.98
N PRO A 59 -22.50 6.59 8.90
CA PRO A 59 -22.83 7.20 10.19
C PRO A 59 -21.56 7.69 10.88
N ASP A 60 -21.62 8.86 11.52
CA ASP A 60 -20.46 9.45 12.20
C ASP A 60 -19.96 8.56 13.36
N ASP A 61 -20.85 7.73 13.90
CA ASP A 61 -20.62 6.80 15.01
C ASP A 61 -20.25 5.37 14.57
N LEU A 62 -20.06 5.12 13.27
CA LEU A 62 -19.84 3.77 12.73
C LEU A 62 -18.66 3.04 13.37
N PHE A 63 -17.64 3.78 13.82
CA PHE A 63 -16.42 3.24 14.42
C PHE A 63 -16.29 3.59 15.92
N ASP A 64 -17.33 4.14 16.55
CA ASP A 64 -17.29 4.53 17.96
C ASP A 64 -17.50 3.33 18.90
N ALA A 65 -18.00 2.22 18.37
CA ALA A 65 -18.12 0.98 19.12
C ALA A 65 -16.73 0.42 19.47
N VAL A 66 -16.54 0.07 20.74
CA VAL A 66 -15.33 -0.64 21.17
C VAL A 66 -15.37 -2.05 20.60
N ASP A 67 -14.56 -2.27 19.57
CA ASP A 67 -14.32 -3.58 18.98
C ASP A 67 -13.13 -4.24 19.69
N ALA A 68 -13.43 -5.21 20.55
CA ALA A 68 -12.41 -5.94 21.32
C ALA A 68 -11.47 -6.76 20.41
N GLU A 69 -11.93 -7.20 19.24
CA GLU A 69 -11.11 -7.93 18.28
C GLU A 69 -10.10 -6.99 17.63
N GLN A 70 -10.56 -5.82 17.20
CA GLN A 70 -9.70 -4.77 16.65
C GLN A 70 -8.67 -4.29 17.68
N ALA A 71 -9.08 -4.10 18.93
CA ALA A 71 -8.17 -3.71 20.02
C ALA A 71 -7.07 -4.76 20.28
N ALA A 72 -7.39 -6.05 20.16
CA ALA A 72 -6.42 -7.13 20.28
C ALA A 72 -5.41 -7.10 19.11
N ILE A 73 -5.89 -6.92 17.88
CA ILE A 73 -5.03 -6.80 16.69
C ILE A 73 -4.07 -5.61 16.81
N GLU A 74 -4.57 -4.46 17.28
CA GLU A 74 -3.76 -3.25 17.51
C GLU A 74 -2.72 -3.43 18.62
N ALA A 75 -3.05 -4.21 19.65
CA ALA A 75 -2.10 -4.62 20.70
C ALA A 75 -1.03 -5.61 20.18
N GLY A 76 -1.16 -6.07 18.94
CA GLY A 76 -0.28 -7.05 18.33
C GLY A 76 -0.61 -8.48 18.70
N ASP A 77 -1.77 -8.74 19.30
CA ASP A 77 -2.27 -10.10 19.42
C ASP A 77 -2.41 -10.68 18.01
N TRP A 78 -2.10 -11.97 17.87
CA TRP A 78 -2.07 -12.69 16.58
C TRP A 78 -0.92 -12.33 15.65
N ASN A 79 0.01 -11.44 16.03
CA ASN A 79 1.26 -11.25 15.31
C ASN A 79 2.36 -12.20 15.82
N ASP A 80 3.25 -12.61 14.93
CA ASP A 80 4.46 -13.35 15.31
C ASP A 80 5.57 -12.41 15.85
N ALA A 81 6.73 -12.99 16.19
CA ALA A 81 7.87 -12.24 16.72
C ALA A 81 8.45 -11.19 15.76
N VAL A 82 8.08 -11.22 14.46
CA VAL A 82 8.50 -10.23 13.46
C VAL A 82 7.36 -9.27 13.08
N GLY A 83 6.22 -9.34 13.78
CA GLY A 83 5.08 -8.44 13.59
C GLY A 83 4.17 -8.84 12.43
N ILE A 84 4.27 -10.07 11.91
CA ILE A 84 3.42 -10.55 10.82
C ILE A 84 2.16 -11.19 11.42
N TRP A 85 0.99 -10.76 10.93
CA TRP A 85 -0.31 -11.26 11.34
C TRP A 85 -0.55 -12.71 10.91
N GLN A 86 -1.01 -13.56 11.83
CA GLN A 86 -1.13 -15.02 11.66
C GLN A 86 -2.58 -15.55 11.73
N GLY A 87 -3.59 -14.67 11.79
CA GLY A 87 -4.99 -15.06 11.92
C GLY A 87 -5.44 -15.34 13.37
N GLY A 88 -6.73 -15.11 13.65
CA GLY A 88 -7.36 -15.38 14.94
C GLY A 88 -7.50 -16.88 15.26
N ALA A 89 -7.68 -17.24 16.54
CA ALA A 89 -7.80 -18.65 16.95
C ALA A 89 -8.99 -19.39 16.30
N GLY A 90 -10.03 -18.66 15.86
CA GLY A 90 -11.20 -19.22 15.17
C GLY A 90 -10.97 -19.59 13.70
N ASP A 91 -9.93 -19.05 13.05
CA ASP A 91 -9.63 -19.33 11.63
C ASP A 91 -8.77 -20.60 11.43
N ARG A 92 -8.40 -21.29 12.52
CA ARG A 92 -7.56 -22.49 12.47
C ARG A 92 -8.34 -23.82 12.31
N GLU A 93 -9.65 -23.79 12.12
CA GLU A 93 -10.48 -24.92 11.67
C GLU A 93 -11.04 -24.57 10.28
N THR A 94 -10.90 -25.31 9.18
CA THR A 94 -10.64 -26.72 8.92
C THR A 94 -9.88 -26.89 7.60
N SER A 95 -8.77 -27.61 7.60
CA SER A 95 -8.32 -28.34 6.41
C SER A 95 -7.84 -29.71 6.84
N LYS A 96 -8.78 -30.65 6.78
CA LYS A 96 -8.55 -32.09 6.74
C LYS A 96 -9.34 -32.65 5.57
#